data_AF-A0A1Y0RFB7-F1
#
_entry.id   AF-A0A1Y0RFB7-F1
#
_cell.length_a   1.000
_cell.length_b   1.000
_cell.length_c   1.000
_cell.angle_alpha   90.00
_cell.angle_beta   90.00
_cell.angle_gamma   90.00
#
_symmetry.space_group_name_H-M   'P 1'
#
loop_
_entity.id
_entity.type
_entity.pdbx_description
1 polymer ?
#
loop_
_entity_poly.entity_id
_entity_poly.type
_entity_poly.pdbx_seq_one_letter_code
_entity_poly.pdbx_strand_id
1 'polypeptide(L)'
;MGVLWLVWRVWREKLVNWVKSLSTRQLLIQIAILAALPGVITTFAKLYPFEGVGEWTGIGKDSNKSVTTEQEINPKTKEVTKITKKETENFQSAKTLWDWLGLAGAIAIPFVLFSFQQAEQRRSEKQAETEKKIADNNLREQAVEAYIDRMSELLIDKELKVLIDKQLEESDPEYQKLDAALDIARARTLSVLRRLDQDTERINSVFEFLSDAELIDKPILKGANLSGANLSAANLSAANLSRANLSRANLSRANLSAANLSTAKLRRANLSRANLFVANLSGADLEDANLRRADLSGADLSRANLRAANLRRALLFVANLSRAYLSRADLEDANLNDANLNDANLNDANLRRANLSGANLSGAYLSRANLRRANLSGADLSGADLSGADLSGADLSGADLSGADLSGADLSGADLSGADLEDAYLSNAKKLTLDQVKSAKNWEKAKYDKEFREKLGLPDS
;
A
#
# COMPACT_ATOMS: atom_id res chain seq x y z
N MET A 1 19.83 39.80 39.71
CA MET A 1 19.16 40.11 38.42
C MET A 1 19.87 41.20 37.59
N GLY A 2 21.20 41.41 37.70
CA GLY A 2 21.91 42.45 36.93
C GLY A 2 22.82 41.95 35.80
N VAL A 3 23.25 40.69 35.82
CA VAL A 3 24.28 40.17 34.89
C VAL A 3 23.67 39.63 33.57
N LEU A 4 22.45 39.09 33.61
CA LEU A 4 21.74 38.60 32.42
C LEU A 4 21.25 39.72 31.48
N TRP A 5 20.99 40.92 32.01
CA TRP A 5 20.56 42.07 31.21
C TRP A 5 21.70 42.70 30.39
N LEU A 6 22.93 42.69 30.93
CA LEU A 6 24.12 43.16 30.21
C LEU A 6 24.53 42.21 29.07
N VAL A 7 24.45 40.89 29.30
CA VAL A 7 24.77 39.87 28.28
C VAL A 7 23.77 39.94 27.10
N TRP A 8 22.49 40.16 27.38
CA TRP A 8 21.44 40.29 26.36
C TRP A 8 21.57 41.58 25.52
N ARG A 9 21.96 42.71 26.14
CA ARG A 9 22.18 43.98 25.43
C ARG A 9 23.40 43.93 24.50
N VAL A 10 24.49 43.29 24.93
CA VAL A 10 25.71 43.11 24.11
C VAL A 10 25.48 42.14 22.94
N TRP A 11 24.65 41.10 23.13
CA TRP A 11 24.27 40.19 22.05
C TRP A 11 23.36 40.85 21.00
N ARG A 12 22.42 41.71 21.42
CA ARG A 12 21.49 42.42 20.54
C ARG A 12 22.20 43.44 19.64
N GLU A 13 23.18 44.17 20.16
CA GLU A 13 23.98 45.11 19.35
C GLU A 13 24.91 44.39 18.35
N LYS A 14 25.46 43.23 18.72
CA LYS A 14 26.23 42.38 17.78
C LYS A 14 25.36 41.80 16.66
N LEU A 15 24.11 41.42 16.96
CA LEU A 15 23.15 40.92 15.97
C LEU A 15 22.71 42.01 14.99
N VAL A 16 22.44 43.24 15.48
CA VAL A 16 22.02 44.37 14.64
C VAL A 16 23.15 44.85 13.72
N ASN A 17 24.41 44.83 14.20
CA ASN A 17 25.58 45.13 13.37
C ASN A 17 25.91 44.02 12.37
N TRP A 18 25.62 42.76 12.70
CA TRP A 18 25.72 41.62 11.77
C TRP A 18 24.64 41.66 10.67
N VAL A 19 23.41 42.06 11.00
CA VAL A 19 22.34 42.27 10.02
C VAL A 19 22.63 43.46 9.09
N LYS A 20 23.28 44.52 9.61
CA LYS A 20 23.74 45.65 8.80
C LYS A 20 24.97 45.34 7.93
N SER A 21 25.75 44.30 8.24
CA SER A 21 26.90 43.87 7.40
C SER A 21 26.54 42.86 6.31
N LEU A 22 25.29 42.39 6.26
CA LEU A 22 24.74 41.62 5.15
C LEU A 22 24.36 42.54 3.97
N SER A 23 25.36 43.03 3.25
CA SER A 23 25.18 43.50 1.86
C SER A 23 26.37 43.10 0.99
N THR A 24 26.09 42.17 0.08
CA THR A 24 26.92 41.73 -1.07
C THR A 24 26.20 40.67 -1.89
N ARG A 25 25.23 39.93 -1.31
CA ARG A 25 24.41 38.94 -2.03
C ARG A 25 23.26 39.49 -2.87
N GLN A 26 22.81 40.74 -2.67
CA GLN A 26 21.87 41.40 -3.58
C GLN A 26 22.51 41.93 -4.87
N LEU A 27 23.84 42.16 -4.87
CA LEU A 27 24.55 42.67 -6.05
C LEU A 27 24.77 41.58 -7.12
N LEU A 28 25.00 40.33 -6.70
CA LEU A 28 25.14 39.18 -7.61
C LEU A 28 23.82 38.77 -8.27
N ILE A 29 22.69 38.90 -7.57
CA ILE A 29 21.36 38.61 -8.12
C ILE A 29 20.96 39.67 -9.16
N GLN A 30 21.33 40.95 -8.97
CA GLN A 30 21.09 41.99 -9.98
C GLN A 30 22.04 41.91 -11.18
N ILE A 31 23.30 41.48 -11.00
CA ILE A 31 24.22 41.21 -12.13
C ILE A 31 23.73 40.03 -12.97
N ALA A 32 23.17 38.98 -12.35
CA ALA A 32 22.57 37.85 -13.06
C ALA A 32 21.29 38.21 -13.83
N ILE A 33 20.48 39.14 -13.31
CA ILE A 33 19.29 39.67 -14.00
C ILE A 33 19.71 40.57 -15.18
N LEU A 34 20.79 41.33 -15.06
CA LEU A 34 21.37 42.14 -16.16
C LEU A 34 22.05 41.29 -17.25
N ALA A 35 22.61 40.13 -16.90
CA ALA A 35 23.23 39.20 -17.86
C ALA A 35 22.22 38.37 -18.70
N ALA A 36 20.93 38.36 -18.33
CA ALA A 36 19.89 37.62 -19.04
C ALA A 36 19.19 38.41 -20.17
N LEU A 37 19.47 39.72 -20.30
CA LEU A 37 18.84 40.60 -21.30
C LEU A 37 19.09 40.21 -22.78
N PRO A 38 20.22 39.59 -23.19
CA PRO A 38 20.38 39.11 -24.57
C PRO A 38 19.56 37.84 -24.90
N GLY A 39 19.29 37.01 -23.89
CA GLY A 39 18.56 35.74 -24.05
C GLY A 39 17.05 35.92 -24.21
N VAL A 40 16.47 36.94 -23.56
CA VAL A 40 15.02 37.19 -23.66
C VAL A 40 14.64 37.72 -25.05
N ILE A 41 15.46 38.57 -25.67
CA ILE A 41 15.20 39.13 -27.01
C ILE A 41 15.29 38.06 -28.10
N THR A 42 16.26 37.14 -28.00
CA THR A 42 16.43 36.03 -28.97
C THR A 42 15.34 34.97 -28.88
N THR A 43 14.76 34.77 -27.69
CA THR A 43 13.62 33.86 -27.50
C THR A 43 12.32 34.49 -27.98
N PHE A 44 12.15 35.81 -27.82
CA PHE A 44 10.97 36.55 -28.29
C PHE A 44 10.89 36.65 -29.82
N ALA A 45 12.02 36.86 -30.51
CA ALA A 45 12.09 36.90 -31.98
C ALA A 45 11.79 35.55 -32.65
N LYS A 46 11.99 34.42 -31.94
CA LYS A 46 11.65 33.07 -32.43
C LYS A 46 10.18 32.69 -32.25
N LEU A 47 9.49 33.31 -31.31
CA LEU A 47 8.09 32.98 -30.97
C LEU A 47 7.06 33.82 -31.74
N TYR A 48 7.46 34.96 -32.31
CA TYR A 48 6.57 35.85 -33.09
C TYR A 48 7.28 36.40 -34.35
N PRO A 49 7.17 35.73 -35.51
CA PRO A 49 7.66 36.28 -36.76
C PRO A 49 6.64 37.32 -37.28
N PHE A 50 6.88 38.61 -36.99
CA PHE A 50 6.14 39.69 -37.66
C PHE A 50 6.83 39.98 -39.01
N GLU A 51 6.11 39.79 -40.11
CA GLU A 51 6.51 40.23 -41.45
C GLU A 51 6.67 41.77 -41.46
N GLY A 52 7.82 42.27 -41.91
CA GLY A 52 8.01 43.69 -42.21
C GLY A 52 9.12 44.45 -41.47
N VAL A 53 10.09 43.78 -40.86
CA VAL A 53 11.33 44.45 -40.39
C VAL A 53 12.46 44.10 -41.36
N GLY A 54 12.68 45.00 -42.32
CA GLY A 54 13.85 44.97 -43.20
C GLY A 54 15.15 44.99 -42.41
N GLU A 55 16.18 44.40 -43.01
CA GLU A 55 17.52 44.18 -42.49
C GLU A 55 18.04 45.35 -41.62
N TRP A 56 18.32 45.05 -40.35
CA TRP A 56 18.92 46.01 -39.44
C TRP A 56 20.39 46.23 -39.84
N THR A 57 20.67 47.34 -40.51
CA THR A 57 22.01 47.70 -41.04
C THR A 57 22.82 48.57 -40.08
N GLY A 58 22.82 48.23 -38.78
CA GLY A 58 23.73 48.83 -37.79
C GLY A 58 23.52 50.34 -37.53
N ILE A 59 24.45 50.93 -36.77
CA ILE A 59 24.39 52.34 -36.34
C ILE A 59 25.22 53.19 -37.31
N GLY A 60 24.57 53.80 -38.29
CA GLY A 60 25.12 54.80 -39.21
C GLY A 60 24.21 56.03 -39.28
N LYS A 61 24.78 57.20 -39.59
CA LYS A 61 24.04 58.47 -39.76
C LYS A 61 23.38 58.52 -41.14
N ASP A 62 22.06 58.69 -41.18
CA ASP A 62 21.35 59.12 -42.39
C ASP A 62 20.76 60.52 -42.18
N SER A 63 21.03 61.42 -43.15
CA SER A 63 20.52 62.80 -43.23
C SER A 63 19.57 62.94 -44.42
N ASN A 64 18.36 63.47 -44.22
CA ASN A 64 17.46 63.85 -45.31
C ASN A 64 17.66 65.33 -45.69
N LYS A 65 18.03 65.59 -46.95
CA LYS A 65 18.13 66.95 -47.52
C LYS A 65 16.84 67.33 -48.25
N SER A 66 16.41 68.59 -48.14
CA SER A 66 15.32 69.16 -48.94
C SER A 66 15.79 70.38 -49.73
N VAL A 67 15.32 70.50 -50.99
CA VAL A 67 15.67 71.58 -51.93
C VAL A 67 14.45 72.49 -52.10
N THR A 68 14.59 73.79 -51.92
CA THR A 68 13.55 74.79 -52.22
C THR A 68 13.98 75.70 -53.38
N THR A 69 13.04 76.05 -54.25
CA THR A 69 13.29 76.85 -55.46
C THR A 69 12.59 78.19 -55.36
N GLU A 70 13.33 79.30 -55.50
CA GLU A 70 12.75 80.65 -55.53
C GLU A 70 12.70 81.18 -56.98
N GLN A 71 11.58 81.81 -57.35
CA GLN A 71 11.35 82.46 -58.63
C GLN A 71 11.28 83.98 -58.46
N GLU A 72 12.05 84.72 -59.26
CA GLU A 72 12.01 86.18 -59.28
C GLU A 72 11.14 86.66 -60.47
N ILE A 73 10.02 87.32 -60.18
CA ILE A 73 9.02 87.78 -61.16
C ILE A 73 9.18 89.28 -61.39
N ASN A 74 9.30 89.71 -62.65
CA ASN A 74 9.39 91.14 -62.99
C ASN A 74 8.05 91.85 -62.67
N PRO A 75 8.03 92.89 -61.80
CA PRO A 75 6.78 93.48 -61.32
C PRO A 75 5.99 94.28 -62.37
N LYS A 76 6.54 94.56 -63.57
CA LYS A 76 5.80 95.29 -64.63
C LYS A 76 5.21 94.41 -65.73
N THR A 77 5.75 93.22 -65.99
CA THR A 77 5.29 92.34 -67.09
C THR A 77 4.81 90.95 -66.63
N LYS A 78 4.96 90.61 -65.34
CA LYS A 78 4.53 89.33 -64.73
C LYS A 78 5.16 88.04 -65.31
N GLU A 79 6.23 88.13 -66.08
CA GLU A 79 6.99 86.93 -66.51
C GLU A 79 8.18 86.63 -65.58
N VAL A 80 8.49 85.34 -65.42
CA VAL A 80 9.54 84.80 -64.53
C VAL A 80 10.90 84.95 -65.21
N THR A 81 11.83 85.70 -64.62
CA THR A 81 13.11 86.07 -65.25
C THR A 81 14.35 85.37 -64.66
N LYS A 82 14.25 84.63 -63.54
CA LYS A 82 15.33 83.74 -63.05
C LYS A 82 14.84 82.72 -62.00
N ILE A 83 15.43 81.52 -61.98
CA ILE A 83 15.20 80.44 -61.00
C ILE A 83 16.51 80.14 -60.26
N THR A 84 16.51 80.18 -58.93
CA THR A 84 17.68 79.80 -58.09
C THR A 84 17.26 78.79 -57.02
N LYS A 85 18.03 77.70 -56.84
CA LYS A 85 17.78 76.62 -55.86
C LYS A 85 18.60 76.82 -54.59
N LYS A 86 17.99 76.68 -53.40
CA LYS A 86 18.65 76.65 -52.09
C LYS A 86 18.28 75.35 -51.35
N GLU A 87 19.27 74.70 -50.73
CA GLU A 87 19.07 73.53 -49.86
C GLU A 87 18.98 74.00 -48.40
N THR A 88 18.03 73.47 -47.62
CA THR A 88 17.93 73.76 -46.17
C THR A 88 17.49 72.49 -45.42
N GLU A 89 18.20 72.15 -44.34
CA GLU A 89 17.94 70.99 -43.48
C GLU A 89 17.12 71.42 -42.26
N ASN A 90 15.94 70.84 -42.04
CA ASN A 90 15.12 71.05 -40.83
C ASN A 90 14.71 69.70 -40.22
N PHE A 91 15.02 69.49 -38.95
CA PHE A 91 14.74 68.26 -38.17
C PHE A 91 13.34 68.33 -37.52
N GLN A 92 12.47 67.34 -37.79
CA GLN A 92 11.30 67.00 -36.97
C GLN A 92 11.50 65.59 -36.37
N SER A 93 11.33 65.44 -35.05
CA SER A 93 11.57 64.19 -34.32
C SER A 93 10.44 63.18 -34.48
N ALA A 94 10.76 61.99 -34.99
CA ALA A 94 9.90 60.80 -34.97
C ALA A 94 9.68 60.28 -33.54
N LYS A 95 8.53 59.64 -33.28
CA LYS A 95 8.24 58.93 -32.03
C LYS A 95 9.31 57.87 -31.76
N THR A 96 9.77 57.79 -30.51
CA THR A 96 10.95 57.00 -30.16
C THR A 96 10.58 55.55 -29.83
N LEU A 97 11.57 54.65 -29.90
CA LEU A 97 11.49 53.27 -29.40
C LEU A 97 10.92 53.19 -27.95
N TRP A 98 11.10 54.26 -27.16
CA TRP A 98 10.59 54.39 -25.80
C TRP A 98 9.07 54.58 -25.72
N ASP A 99 8.43 55.15 -26.76
CA ASP A 99 6.96 55.24 -26.85
C ASP A 99 6.35 53.84 -27.08
N TRP A 100 7.04 52.97 -27.81
CA TRP A 100 6.64 51.56 -28.01
C TRP A 100 6.95 50.67 -26.80
N LEU A 101 8.09 50.89 -26.13
CA LEU A 101 8.43 50.21 -24.87
C LEU A 101 7.45 50.54 -23.74
N GLY A 102 6.90 51.77 -23.70
CA GLY A 102 5.88 52.17 -22.75
C GLY A 102 4.54 51.42 -22.90
N LEU A 103 4.16 51.08 -24.13
CA LEU A 103 2.92 50.33 -24.44
C LEU A 103 3.05 48.83 -24.17
N ALA A 104 4.21 48.23 -24.47
CA ALA A 104 4.47 46.81 -24.18
C ALA A 104 4.66 46.55 -22.67
N GLY A 105 5.24 47.50 -21.93
CA GLY A 105 5.40 47.41 -20.48
C GLY A 105 4.09 47.33 -19.71
N ALA A 106 3.02 48.00 -20.18
CA ALA A 106 1.74 48.06 -19.47
C ALA A 106 0.98 46.72 -19.40
N ILE A 107 1.22 45.78 -20.33
CA ILE A 107 0.56 44.46 -20.38
C ILE A 107 1.53 43.34 -19.93
N ALA A 108 2.82 43.47 -20.24
CA ALA A 108 3.83 42.50 -19.84
C ALA A 108 4.11 42.53 -18.33
N ILE A 109 4.07 43.71 -17.69
CA ILE A 109 4.35 43.82 -16.25
C ILE A 109 3.27 43.14 -15.40
N PRO A 110 1.95 43.33 -15.61
CA PRO A 110 0.91 42.60 -14.89
C PRO A 110 0.93 41.09 -15.17
N PHE A 111 1.22 40.66 -16.40
CA PHE A 111 1.27 39.23 -16.74
C PHE A 111 2.51 38.53 -16.16
N VAL A 112 3.68 39.17 -16.20
CA VAL A 112 4.91 38.70 -15.55
C VAL A 112 4.76 38.75 -14.03
N LEU A 113 4.17 39.80 -13.46
CA LEU A 113 3.86 39.86 -12.02
C LEU A 113 2.84 38.81 -11.61
N PHE A 114 1.80 38.55 -12.40
CA PHE A 114 0.79 37.54 -12.12
C PHE A 114 1.36 36.12 -12.24
N SER A 115 2.15 35.84 -13.28
CA SER A 115 2.82 34.55 -13.43
C SER A 115 3.93 34.35 -12.39
N PHE A 116 4.64 35.40 -11.99
CA PHE A 116 5.61 35.39 -10.90
C PHE A 116 4.93 35.20 -9.54
N GLN A 117 3.81 35.89 -9.28
CA GLN A 117 3.00 35.73 -8.07
C GLN A 117 2.38 34.34 -7.98
N GLN A 118 1.91 33.79 -9.10
CA GLN A 118 1.39 32.41 -9.16
C GLN A 118 2.52 31.38 -9.00
N ALA A 119 3.73 31.66 -9.49
CA ALA A 119 4.91 30.84 -9.27
C ALA A 119 5.43 30.93 -7.82
N GLU A 120 5.38 32.10 -7.19
CA GLU A 120 5.69 32.31 -5.78
C GLU A 120 4.66 31.64 -4.87
N GLN A 121 3.36 31.74 -5.16
CA GLN A 121 2.32 31.01 -4.44
C GLN A 121 2.54 29.50 -4.53
N ARG A 122 2.82 28.97 -5.72
CA ARG A 122 3.17 27.54 -5.88
C ARG A 122 4.46 27.16 -5.15
N ARG A 123 5.44 28.06 -5.04
CA ARG A 123 6.67 27.84 -4.27
C ARG A 123 6.42 27.89 -2.77
N SER A 124 5.63 28.84 -2.28
CA SER A 124 5.26 28.97 -0.87
C SER A 124 4.35 27.84 -0.43
N GLU A 125 3.42 27.39 -1.28
CA GLU A 125 2.59 26.20 -1.03
C GLU A 125 3.46 24.94 -0.95
N LYS A 126 4.39 24.76 -1.90
CA LYS A 126 5.35 23.64 -1.84
C LYS A 126 6.27 23.71 -0.63
N GLN A 127 6.73 24.91 -0.25
CA GLN A 127 7.55 25.13 0.94
C GLN A 127 6.76 24.84 2.22
N ALA A 128 5.54 25.36 2.34
CA ALA A 128 4.65 25.08 3.47
C ALA A 128 4.29 23.59 3.56
N GLU A 129 4.08 22.91 2.44
CA GLU A 129 3.86 21.46 2.41
C GLU A 129 5.12 20.70 2.86
N THR A 130 6.31 21.16 2.48
CA THR A 130 7.59 20.57 2.89
C THR A 130 7.86 20.82 4.38
N GLU A 131 7.66 22.04 4.87
CA GLU A 131 7.79 22.41 6.28
C GLU A 131 6.78 21.65 7.14
N LYS A 132 5.54 21.48 6.67
CA LYS A 132 4.54 20.64 7.33
C LYS A 132 4.99 19.18 7.41
N LYS A 133 5.52 18.61 6.32
CA LYS A 133 6.08 17.24 6.32
C LYS A 133 7.26 17.10 7.29
N ILE A 134 8.15 18.10 7.36
CA ILE A 134 9.28 18.13 8.30
C ILE A 134 8.76 18.21 9.74
N ALA A 135 7.80 19.09 10.03
CA ALA A 135 7.21 19.23 11.36
C ALA A 135 6.48 17.95 11.80
N ASP A 136 5.68 17.34 10.92
CA ASP A 136 5.00 16.07 11.17
C ASP A 136 6.03 14.95 11.43
N ASN A 137 7.13 14.92 10.69
CA ASN A 137 8.24 13.98 10.91
C ASN A 137 8.92 14.18 12.26
N ASN A 138 9.24 15.42 12.64
CA ASN A 138 9.87 15.71 13.93
C ASN A 138 8.96 15.32 15.11
N LEU A 139 7.64 15.56 14.99
CA LEU A 139 6.66 15.17 16.02
C LEU A 139 6.59 13.64 16.20
N ARG A 140 6.67 12.88 15.10
CA ARG A 140 6.69 11.41 15.15
C ARG A 140 7.98 10.88 15.77
N GLU A 141 9.12 11.48 15.46
CA GLU A 141 10.42 11.13 16.03
C GLU A 141 10.45 11.37 17.55
N GLN A 142 10.00 12.54 18.00
CA GLN A 142 9.83 12.83 19.43
C GLN A 142 8.87 11.87 20.14
N ALA A 143 7.84 11.39 19.44
CA ALA A 143 6.91 10.40 20.01
C ALA A 143 7.59 9.03 20.22
N VAL A 144 8.50 8.62 19.34
CA VAL A 144 9.30 7.40 19.51
C VAL A 144 10.29 7.55 20.64
N GLU A 145 11.06 8.65 20.68
CA GLU A 145 12.02 8.92 21.77
C GLU A 145 11.34 8.91 23.14
N ALA A 146 10.25 9.68 23.28
CA ALA A 146 9.48 9.74 24.51
C ALA A 146 8.83 8.39 24.89
N TYR A 147 8.55 7.53 23.91
CA TYR A 147 8.08 6.18 24.16
C TYR A 147 9.20 5.29 24.70
N ILE A 148 10.37 5.29 24.05
CA ILE A 148 11.54 4.52 24.46
C ILE A 148 11.93 4.90 25.89
N ASP A 149 12.07 6.20 26.19
CA ASP A 149 12.44 6.67 27.54
C ASP A 149 11.48 6.15 28.61
N ARG A 150 10.17 6.30 28.38
CA ARG A 150 9.13 5.84 29.32
C ARG A 150 9.13 4.33 29.45
N MET A 151 9.36 3.59 28.38
CA MET A 151 9.43 2.13 28.45
C MET A 151 10.69 1.69 29.19
N SER A 152 11.83 2.32 28.94
CA SER A 152 13.07 2.07 29.70
C SER A 152 12.90 2.33 31.19
N GLU A 153 12.18 3.38 31.60
CA GLU A 153 11.84 3.62 33.01
C GLU A 153 11.07 2.45 33.65
N LEU A 154 10.07 1.90 32.94
CA LEU A 154 9.32 0.72 33.41
C LEU A 154 10.22 -0.52 33.55
N LEU A 155 11.16 -0.70 32.62
CA LEU A 155 12.02 -1.89 32.56
C LEU A 155 13.18 -1.85 33.57
N ILE A 156 13.55 -0.66 34.05
CA ILE A 156 14.55 -0.49 35.11
C ILE A 156 14.01 -0.91 36.48
N ASP A 157 12.68 -1.00 36.64
CA ASP A 157 12.08 -1.49 37.87
C ASP A 157 12.50 -2.95 38.14
N LYS A 158 13.36 -3.12 39.14
CA LYS A 158 13.91 -4.42 39.54
C LYS A 158 12.83 -5.40 39.98
N GLU A 159 11.75 -4.92 40.58
CA GLU A 159 10.64 -5.78 41.01
C GLU A 159 9.90 -6.32 39.79
N LEU A 160 9.64 -5.47 38.79
CA LEU A 160 9.00 -5.87 37.54
C LEU A 160 9.86 -6.88 36.75
N LYS A 161 11.18 -6.65 36.69
CA LYS A 161 12.10 -7.56 36.00
C LYS A 161 12.11 -8.96 36.64
N VAL A 162 12.12 -9.04 37.97
CA VAL A 162 12.02 -10.31 38.69
C VAL A 162 10.70 -11.04 38.40
N LEU A 163 9.58 -10.31 38.38
CA LEU A 163 8.27 -10.91 38.09
C LEU A 163 8.17 -11.43 36.65
N ILE A 164 8.74 -10.68 35.70
CA ILE A 164 8.82 -11.06 34.30
C ILE A 164 9.59 -12.38 34.12
N ASP A 165 10.71 -12.55 34.82
CA ASP A 165 11.58 -13.73 34.67
C ASP A 165 10.99 -14.98 35.35
N LYS A 166 10.03 -14.82 36.27
CA LYS A 166 9.39 -15.92 37.01
C LYS A 166 8.40 -16.78 36.21
N GLN A 167 8.04 -16.40 34.98
CA GLN A 167 7.05 -17.12 34.14
C GLN A 167 5.75 -17.48 34.90
N LEU A 168 5.20 -16.52 35.64
CA LEU A 168 4.00 -16.72 36.48
C LEU A 168 2.77 -17.13 35.65
N GLU A 169 2.03 -18.13 36.13
CA GLU A 169 0.72 -18.51 35.57
C GLU A 169 -0.36 -17.49 35.95
N GLU A 170 -1.44 -17.38 35.16
CA GLU A 170 -2.57 -16.44 35.42
C GLU A 170 -3.25 -16.67 36.79
N SER A 171 -3.14 -17.87 37.35
CA SER A 171 -3.65 -18.21 38.69
C SER A 171 -2.75 -17.76 39.84
N ASP A 172 -1.52 -17.32 39.55
CA ASP A 172 -0.57 -16.91 40.58
C ASP A 172 -0.96 -15.55 41.19
N PRO A 173 -0.99 -15.40 42.52
CA PRO A 173 -1.28 -14.11 43.16
C PRO A 173 -0.33 -12.98 42.75
N GLU A 174 0.94 -13.27 42.45
CA GLU A 174 1.92 -12.28 41.97
C GLU A 174 1.65 -11.83 40.53
N TYR A 175 0.87 -12.60 39.75
CA TYR A 175 0.50 -12.26 38.37
C TYR A 175 -0.24 -10.93 38.28
N GLN A 176 -1.04 -10.56 39.28
CA GLN A 176 -1.81 -9.30 39.27
C GLN A 176 -0.92 -8.07 39.23
N LYS A 177 0.23 -8.11 39.93
CA LYS A 177 1.20 -7.00 39.91
C LYS A 177 1.89 -6.90 38.55
N LEU A 178 2.26 -8.04 37.98
CA LEU A 178 2.85 -8.12 36.66
C LEU A 178 1.86 -7.63 35.58
N ASP A 179 0.60 -8.05 35.66
CA ASP A 179 -0.46 -7.67 34.71
C ASP A 179 -0.73 -6.16 34.71
N ALA A 180 -0.76 -5.53 35.89
CA ALA A 180 -0.94 -4.07 36.01
C ALA A 180 0.20 -3.29 35.34
N ALA A 181 1.45 -3.73 35.48
CA ALA A 181 2.58 -3.10 34.81
C ALA A 181 2.57 -3.36 33.29
N LEU A 182 2.17 -4.56 32.88
CA LEU A 182 1.98 -4.90 31.46
C LEU A 182 0.82 -4.14 30.82
N ASP A 183 -0.22 -3.78 31.58
CA ASP A 183 -1.30 -2.89 31.12
C ASP A 183 -0.78 -1.48 30.83
N ILE A 184 0.09 -0.96 31.69
CA ILE A 184 0.73 0.35 31.45
C ILE A 184 1.63 0.26 30.20
N ALA A 185 2.43 -0.79 30.06
CA ALA A 185 3.25 -1.03 28.86
C ALA A 185 2.38 -1.13 27.59
N ARG A 186 1.30 -1.92 27.63
CA ARG A 186 0.29 -2.02 26.56
C ARG A 186 -0.26 -0.65 26.18
N ALA A 187 -0.72 0.13 27.16
CA ALA A 187 -1.29 1.46 26.91
C ALA A 187 -0.27 2.41 26.28
N ARG A 188 0.99 2.39 26.73
CA ARG A 188 2.09 3.20 26.16
C ARG A 188 2.39 2.79 24.72
N THR A 189 2.54 1.50 24.46
CA THR A 189 2.78 0.96 23.11
C THR A 189 1.62 1.28 22.16
N LEU A 190 0.38 1.09 22.60
CA LEU A 190 -0.80 1.43 21.78
C LEU A 190 -0.89 2.93 21.49
N SER A 191 -0.53 3.79 22.44
CA SER A 191 -0.52 5.23 22.27
C SER A 191 0.51 5.67 21.22
N VAL A 192 1.73 5.13 21.26
CA VAL A 192 2.76 5.46 20.26
C VAL A 192 2.39 4.92 18.88
N LEU A 193 1.93 3.67 18.77
CA LEU A 193 1.55 3.06 17.49
C LEU A 193 0.42 3.84 16.79
N ARG A 194 -0.55 4.36 17.55
CA ARG A 194 -1.62 5.21 16.99
C ARG A 194 -1.12 6.57 16.47
N ARG A 195 -0.05 7.12 17.06
CA ARG A 195 0.54 8.40 16.63
C ARG A 195 1.42 8.24 15.38
N LEU A 196 2.05 7.09 15.22
CA LEU A 196 2.92 6.77 14.09
C LEU A 196 2.14 6.38 12.82
N ASP A 197 0.89 6.83 12.67
CA ASP A 197 0.00 6.36 11.61
C ASP A 197 0.66 6.37 10.22
N GLN A 198 0.66 5.19 9.60
CA GLN A 198 1.26 4.87 8.29
C GLN A 198 2.78 5.02 8.18
N ASP A 199 3.48 5.23 9.30
CA ASP A 199 4.95 5.31 9.38
C ASP A 199 5.57 3.95 9.70
N THR A 200 5.62 3.07 8.70
CA THR A 200 6.10 1.69 8.87
C THR A 200 7.52 1.62 9.43
N GLU A 201 8.40 2.55 9.05
CA GLU A 201 9.80 2.57 9.51
C GLU A 201 9.86 2.77 11.03
N ARG A 202 9.16 3.79 11.55
CA ARG A 202 9.14 4.06 13.00
C ARG A 202 8.35 3.03 13.79
N ILE A 203 7.28 2.49 13.21
CA ILE A 203 6.54 1.35 13.79
C ILE A 203 7.49 0.15 13.94
N ASN A 204 8.33 -0.11 12.94
CA ASN A 204 9.36 -1.15 13.02
C ASN A 204 10.38 -0.84 14.10
N SER A 205 10.86 0.41 14.25
CA SER A 205 11.77 0.76 15.34
C SER A 205 11.17 0.51 16.72
N VAL A 206 9.87 0.75 16.91
CA VAL A 206 9.16 0.42 18.17
C VAL A 206 9.17 -1.10 18.40
N PHE A 207 8.90 -1.91 17.37
CA PHE A 207 8.92 -3.36 17.50
C PHE A 207 10.35 -3.92 17.64
N GLU A 208 11.34 -3.36 16.97
CA GLU A 208 12.76 -3.69 17.15
C GLU A 208 13.18 -3.42 18.59
N PHE A 209 12.86 -2.25 19.13
CA PHE A 209 13.10 -1.94 20.55
C PHE A 209 12.45 -2.96 21.48
N LEU A 210 11.18 -3.29 21.25
CA LEU A 210 10.48 -4.29 22.04
C LEU A 210 11.11 -5.69 21.87
N SER A 211 11.61 -6.04 20.70
CA SER A 211 12.29 -7.31 20.44
C SER A 211 13.65 -7.38 21.15
N ASP A 212 14.47 -6.35 21.00
CA ASP A 212 15.80 -6.22 21.63
C ASP A 212 15.70 -6.18 23.16
N ALA A 213 14.60 -5.65 23.68
CA ALA A 213 14.29 -5.67 25.10
C ALA A 213 13.64 -7.00 25.59
N GLU A 214 13.53 -8.01 24.71
CA GLU A 214 12.89 -9.31 24.96
C GLU A 214 11.42 -9.22 25.40
N LEU A 215 10.71 -8.17 24.97
CA LEU A 215 9.35 -7.83 25.40
C LEU A 215 8.25 -8.41 24.52
N ILE A 216 8.58 -8.76 23.27
CA ILE A 216 7.62 -9.30 22.29
C ILE A 216 7.34 -10.80 22.51
N ASP A 217 8.30 -11.53 23.05
CA ASP A 217 8.11 -12.92 23.54
C ASP A 217 7.38 -12.96 24.90
N LYS A 218 7.27 -11.80 25.55
CA LYS A 218 6.58 -11.56 26.82
C LYS A 218 5.15 -11.03 26.58
N PRO A 219 4.26 -10.93 27.58
CA PRO A 219 2.83 -10.75 27.36
C PRO A 219 2.38 -9.36 26.83
N ILE A 220 3.29 -8.55 26.27
CA ILE A 220 3.07 -7.11 26.04
C ILE A 220 2.06 -6.82 24.94
N LEU A 221 1.82 -7.74 23.99
CA LEU A 221 0.76 -7.57 22.98
C LEU A 221 -0.39 -8.56 23.15
N LYS A 222 -0.32 -9.43 24.18
CA LYS A 222 -1.39 -10.35 24.54
C LYS A 222 -2.63 -9.56 24.94
N GLY A 223 -3.76 -9.85 24.30
CA GLY A 223 -5.03 -9.17 24.56
C GLY A 223 -5.08 -7.70 24.16
N ALA A 224 -4.04 -7.16 23.50
CA ALA A 224 -3.99 -5.74 23.15
C ALA A 224 -5.10 -5.35 22.15
N ASN A 225 -5.63 -4.13 22.29
CA ASN A 225 -6.62 -3.60 21.35
C ASN A 225 -5.97 -2.79 20.23
N LEU A 226 -5.68 -3.47 19.14
CA LEU A 226 -5.07 -2.98 17.89
C LEU A 226 -6.12 -2.87 16.76
N SER A 227 -7.41 -2.77 17.09
CA SER A 227 -8.46 -2.71 16.07
C SER A 227 -8.29 -1.49 15.18
N GLY A 228 -8.34 -1.70 13.87
CA GLY A 228 -8.14 -0.65 12.86
C GLY A 228 -6.71 -0.10 12.78
N ALA A 229 -5.76 -0.63 13.55
CA ALA A 229 -4.38 -0.15 13.52
C ALA A 229 -3.75 -0.41 12.14
N ASN A 230 -2.90 0.51 11.69
CA ASN A 230 -2.08 0.28 10.51
C ASN A 230 -0.74 -0.34 10.93
N LEU A 231 -0.56 -1.61 10.61
CA LEU A 231 0.61 -2.45 10.88
C LEU A 231 1.16 -3.03 9.57
N SER A 232 0.94 -2.34 8.44
CA SER A 232 1.37 -2.81 7.14
C SER A 232 2.89 -2.87 7.08
N ALA A 233 3.42 -4.00 6.60
CA ALA A 233 4.85 -4.29 6.55
C ALA A 233 5.56 -4.18 7.91
N ALA A 234 4.81 -4.21 9.02
CA ALA A 234 5.40 -4.26 10.35
C ALA A 234 6.13 -5.58 10.56
N ASN A 235 7.27 -5.54 11.26
CA ASN A 235 7.93 -6.76 11.75
C ASN A 235 7.34 -7.16 13.11
N LEU A 236 6.61 -8.27 13.12
CA LEU A 236 5.90 -8.87 14.24
C LEU A 236 6.27 -10.37 14.36
N SER A 237 7.43 -10.77 13.84
CA SER A 237 7.91 -12.16 13.93
C SER A 237 7.99 -12.59 15.38
N ALA A 238 7.57 -13.82 15.67
CA ALA A 238 7.50 -14.41 17.01
C ALA A 238 6.60 -13.66 18.02
N ALA A 239 5.91 -12.58 17.61
CA ALA A 239 5.16 -11.77 18.53
C ALA A 239 4.01 -12.50 19.22
N ASN A 240 3.87 -12.30 20.52
CA ASN A 240 2.72 -12.78 21.27
C ASN A 240 1.52 -11.83 21.13
N LEU A 241 0.69 -12.09 20.13
CA LEU A 241 -0.57 -11.43 19.82
C LEU A 241 -1.79 -12.27 20.24
N SER A 242 -1.60 -13.25 21.14
CA SER A 242 -2.68 -14.12 21.57
C SER A 242 -3.80 -13.32 22.21
N ARG A 243 -5.06 -13.66 21.89
CA ARG A 243 -6.27 -12.93 22.33
C ARG A 243 -6.34 -11.44 21.91
N ALA A 244 -5.37 -10.92 21.14
CA ALA A 244 -5.36 -9.52 20.74
C ALA A 244 -6.56 -9.20 19.83
N ASN A 245 -7.08 -7.98 19.93
CA ASN A 245 -8.08 -7.48 19.00
C ASN A 245 -7.41 -6.73 17.85
N LEU A 246 -7.27 -7.40 16.71
CA LEU A 246 -6.75 -6.89 15.44
C LEU A 246 -7.88 -6.71 14.40
N SER A 247 -9.14 -6.63 14.85
CA SER A 247 -10.28 -6.49 13.94
C SER A 247 -10.12 -5.26 13.06
N ARG A 248 -10.28 -5.41 11.75
CA ARG A 248 -10.08 -4.35 10.72
C ARG A 248 -8.66 -3.76 10.66
N ALA A 249 -7.68 -4.33 11.36
CA ALA A 249 -6.30 -3.86 11.28
C ALA A 249 -5.74 -4.11 9.87
N ASN A 250 -4.83 -3.23 9.43
CA ASN A 250 -4.08 -3.42 8.21
C ASN A 250 -2.73 -4.08 8.52
N LEU A 251 -2.62 -5.38 8.29
CA LEU A 251 -1.41 -6.20 8.45
C LEU A 251 -0.83 -6.60 7.08
N SER A 252 -1.17 -5.88 6.01
CA SER A 252 -0.73 -6.27 4.67
C SER A 252 0.79 -6.26 4.59
N ARG A 253 1.40 -7.32 4.05
CA ARG A 253 2.85 -7.51 3.98
C ARG A 253 3.58 -7.55 5.33
N ALA A 254 2.88 -7.59 6.46
CA ALA A 254 3.52 -7.71 7.77
C ALA A 254 4.27 -9.05 7.87
N ASN A 255 5.37 -9.05 8.59
CA ASN A 255 6.05 -10.28 8.97
C ASN A 255 5.51 -10.76 10.32
N LEU A 256 4.73 -11.84 10.31
CA LEU A 256 4.12 -12.50 11.47
C LEU A 256 4.63 -13.95 11.58
N SER A 257 5.78 -14.27 10.98
CA SER A 257 6.35 -15.62 11.04
C SER A 257 6.53 -16.06 12.47
N ALA A 258 6.10 -17.28 12.80
CA ALA A 258 6.11 -17.85 14.15
C ALA A 258 5.37 -17.03 15.22
N ALA A 259 4.59 -16.00 14.86
CA ALA A 259 3.83 -15.21 15.82
C ALA A 259 2.72 -16.06 16.46
N ASN A 260 2.44 -15.81 17.74
CA ASN A 260 1.31 -16.40 18.44
C ASN A 260 0.09 -15.48 18.33
N LEU A 261 -0.84 -15.83 17.45
CA LEU A 261 -2.14 -15.19 17.22
C LEU A 261 -3.31 -16.06 17.72
N SER A 262 -3.03 -17.05 18.59
CA SER A 262 -4.07 -17.95 19.09
C SER A 262 -5.22 -17.17 19.72
N THR A 263 -6.45 -17.52 19.36
CA THR A 263 -7.69 -16.86 19.81
C THR A 263 -7.77 -15.34 19.55
N ALA A 264 -6.90 -14.77 18.71
CA ALA A 264 -6.94 -13.36 18.35
C ALA A 264 -8.19 -13.04 17.51
N LYS A 265 -8.70 -11.81 17.62
CA LYS A 265 -9.80 -11.31 16.81
C LYS A 265 -9.24 -10.58 15.60
N LEU A 266 -9.36 -11.17 14.41
CA LEU A 266 -8.85 -10.66 13.13
C LEU A 266 -9.98 -10.42 12.12
N ARG A 267 -11.23 -10.29 12.59
CA ARG A 267 -12.39 -10.05 11.74
C ARG A 267 -12.15 -8.88 10.79
N ARG A 268 -12.31 -9.10 9.49
CA ARG A 268 -12.11 -8.10 8.44
C ARG A 268 -10.71 -7.46 8.43
N ALA A 269 -9.71 -8.08 9.05
CA ALA A 269 -8.34 -7.61 8.98
C ALA A 269 -7.78 -7.83 7.57
N ASN A 270 -6.87 -6.95 7.14
CA ASN A 270 -6.15 -7.10 5.88
C ASN A 270 -4.77 -7.73 6.13
N LEU A 271 -4.64 -9.02 5.88
CA LEU A 271 -3.39 -9.79 5.98
C LEU A 271 -2.83 -10.11 4.58
N SER A 272 -3.23 -9.38 3.55
CA SER A 272 -2.81 -9.71 2.18
C SER A 272 -1.29 -9.63 2.04
N ARG A 273 -0.69 -10.68 1.46
CA ARG A 273 0.76 -10.86 1.33
C ARG A 273 1.54 -10.85 2.64
N ALA A 274 0.89 -11.01 3.80
CA ALA A 274 1.60 -11.17 5.06
C ALA A 274 2.35 -12.52 5.09
N ASN A 275 3.46 -12.55 5.82
CA ASN A 275 4.17 -13.77 6.15
C ASN A 275 3.67 -14.28 7.51
N LEU A 276 2.95 -15.39 7.51
CA LEU A 276 2.44 -16.12 8.69
C LEU A 276 3.05 -17.53 8.75
N PHE A 277 4.21 -17.74 8.12
CA PHE A 277 4.92 -19.02 8.13
C PHE A 277 5.06 -19.53 9.57
N VAL A 278 4.60 -20.75 9.81
CA VAL A 278 4.58 -21.44 11.13
C VAL A 278 3.95 -20.65 12.29
N ALA A 279 3.11 -19.65 12.00
CA ALA A 279 2.40 -18.90 13.03
C ALA A 279 1.31 -19.76 13.70
N ASN A 280 1.01 -19.47 14.97
CA ASN A 280 -0.10 -20.09 15.69
C ASN A 280 -1.34 -19.20 15.60
N LEU A 281 -2.33 -19.58 14.80
CA LEU A 281 -3.66 -18.96 14.68
C LEU A 281 -4.78 -19.87 15.21
N SER A 282 -4.45 -20.84 16.07
CA SER A 282 -5.45 -21.78 16.61
C SER A 282 -6.60 -21.03 17.28
N GLY A 283 -7.83 -21.36 16.89
CA GLY A 283 -9.05 -20.72 17.37
C GLY A 283 -9.18 -19.22 17.08
N ALA A 284 -8.33 -18.62 16.23
CA ALA A 284 -8.42 -17.21 15.87
C ALA A 284 -9.67 -16.92 15.03
N ASP A 285 -10.19 -15.70 15.13
CA ASP A 285 -11.39 -15.26 14.42
C ASP A 285 -11.02 -14.39 13.21
N LEU A 286 -10.89 -15.01 12.04
CA LEU A 286 -10.51 -14.44 10.75
C LEU A 286 -11.71 -14.26 9.80
N GLU A 287 -12.93 -14.18 10.33
CA GLU A 287 -14.13 -14.00 9.51
C GLU A 287 -14.03 -12.74 8.63
N ASP A 288 -14.37 -12.86 7.35
CA ASP A 288 -14.24 -11.81 6.32
C ASP A 288 -12.79 -11.25 6.18
N ALA A 289 -11.76 -11.89 6.72
CA ALA A 289 -10.38 -11.39 6.62
C ALA A 289 -9.83 -11.56 5.19
N ASN A 290 -8.93 -10.66 4.79
CA ASN A 290 -8.24 -10.74 3.50
C ASN A 290 -6.83 -11.32 3.69
N LEU A 291 -6.67 -12.60 3.37
CA LEU A 291 -5.41 -13.38 3.40
C LEU A 291 -4.86 -13.62 1.98
N ARG A 292 -5.32 -12.88 0.97
CA ARG A 292 -4.91 -13.07 -0.42
C ARG A 292 -3.39 -13.03 -0.54
N ARG A 293 -2.80 -14.08 -1.13
CA ARG A 293 -1.34 -14.27 -1.30
C ARG A 293 -0.53 -14.23 0.00
N ALA A 294 -1.16 -14.44 1.16
CA ALA A 294 -0.42 -14.62 2.40
C ALA A 294 0.32 -15.97 2.38
N ASP A 295 1.43 -16.04 3.11
CA ASP A 295 2.14 -17.29 3.37
C ASP A 295 1.72 -17.81 4.75
N LEU A 296 0.95 -18.88 4.81
CA LEU A 296 0.49 -19.57 6.03
C LEU A 296 1.09 -20.98 6.10
N SER A 297 2.20 -21.22 5.41
CA SER A 297 2.75 -22.56 5.30
C SER A 297 3.22 -23.07 6.67
N GLY A 298 2.82 -24.29 7.02
CA GLY A 298 3.04 -24.87 8.34
C GLY A 298 2.34 -24.14 9.52
N ALA A 299 1.48 -23.16 9.26
CA ALA A 299 0.75 -22.46 10.33
C ALA A 299 -0.31 -23.36 10.97
N ASP A 300 -0.58 -23.13 12.25
CA ASP A 300 -1.68 -23.78 12.97
C ASP A 300 -2.92 -22.89 12.92
N LEU A 301 -3.91 -23.26 12.11
CA LEU A 301 -5.25 -22.66 12.04
C LEU A 301 -6.33 -23.61 12.59
N SER A 302 -5.96 -24.58 13.43
CA SER A 302 -6.93 -25.52 13.98
C SER A 302 -8.06 -24.79 14.69
N ARG A 303 -9.31 -25.16 14.39
CA ARG A 303 -10.53 -24.53 14.93
C ARG A 303 -10.67 -23.03 14.66
N ALA A 304 -9.86 -22.44 13.77
CA ALA A 304 -9.98 -21.03 13.42
C ALA A 304 -11.28 -20.76 12.66
N ASN A 305 -11.86 -19.57 12.83
CA ASN A 305 -12.99 -19.10 12.06
C ASN A 305 -12.51 -18.33 10.83
N LEU A 306 -12.56 -18.95 9.65
CA LEU A 306 -12.19 -18.39 8.35
C LEU A 306 -13.42 -18.19 7.44
N ARG A 307 -14.62 -18.14 8.02
CA ARG A 307 -15.86 -17.99 7.26
C ARG A 307 -15.80 -16.75 6.36
N ALA A 308 -16.11 -16.94 5.08
CA ALA A 308 -16.05 -15.90 4.05
C ALA A 308 -14.68 -15.17 3.91
N ALA A 309 -13.59 -15.73 4.45
CA ALA A 309 -12.27 -15.17 4.29
C ALA A 309 -11.77 -15.30 2.83
N ASN A 310 -10.96 -14.34 2.39
CA ASN A 310 -10.31 -14.37 1.08
C ASN A 310 -8.89 -14.93 1.20
N LEU A 311 -8.69 -16.18 0.80
CA LEU A 311 -7.43 -16.93 0.79
C LEU A 311 -6.89 -17.15 -0.63
N ARG A 312 -7.38 -16.41 -1.63
CA ARG A 312 -6.98 -16.61 -3.02
C ARG A 312 -5.47 -16.56 -3.17
N ARG A 313 -4.89 -17.59 -3.79
CA ARG A 313 -3.44 -17.73 -4.02
C ARG A 313 -2.59 -17.69 -2.74
N ALA A 314 -3.18 -17.97 -1.58
CA ALA A 314 -2.42 -18.14 -0.35
C ALA A 314 -1.61 -19.44 -0.41
N LEU A 315 -0.49 -19.47 0.32
CA LEU A 315 0.30 -20.67 0.54
C LEU A 315 -0.10 -21.24 1.90
N LEU A 316 -0.53 -22.50 1.93
CA LEU A 316 -0.95 -23.24 3.12
C LEU A 316 -0.36 -24.67 3.08
N PHE A 317 0.77 -24.88 2.40
CA PHE A 317 1.36 -26.21 2.33
C PHE A 317 1.67 -26.70 3.76
N VAL A 318 1.25 -27.92 4.08
CA VAL A 318 1.45 -28.56 5.40
C VAL A 318 0.81 -27.76 6.57
N ALA A 319 -0.09 -26.82 6.30
CA ALA A 319 -0.79 -26.09 7.35
C ALA A 319 -1.81 -26.98 8.08
N ASN A 320 -2.06 -26.72 9.36
CA ASN A 320 -3.09 -27.40 10.14
C ASN A 320 -4.38 -26.57 10.16
N LEU A 321 -5.39 -26.96 9.40
CA LEU A 321 -6.75 -26.41 9.40
C LEU A 321 -7.78 -27.38 9.99
N SER A 322 -7.35 -28.35 10.80
CA SER A 322 -8.25 -29.32 11.43
C SER A 322 -9.40 -28.62 12.16
N ARG A 323 -10.64 -29.04 11.85
CA ARG A 323 -11.88 -28.46 12.42
C ARG A 323 -12.04 -26.95 12.23
N ALA A 324 -11.35 -26.35 11.26
CA ALA A 324 -11.51 -24.93 10.95
C ALA A 324 -12.86 -24.67 10.26
N TYR A 325 -13.40 -23.46 10.45
CA TYR A 325 -14.65 -23.02 9.82
C TYR A 325 -14.34 -22.19 8.58
N LEU A 326 -14.36 -22.81 7.40
CA LEU A 326 -14.04 -22.21 6.09
C LEU A 326 -15.27 -22.03 5.19
N SER A 327 -16.49 -22.16 5.73
CA SER A 327 -17.69 -22.03 4.91
C SER A 327 -17.71 -20.71 4.13
N ARG A 328 -18.01 -20.78 2.83
CA ARG A 328 -17.98 -19.64 1.87
C ARG A 328 -16.62 -18.94 1.71
N ALA A 329 -15.52 -19.49 2.22
CA ALA A 329 -14.19 -18.92 2.00
C ALA A 329 -13.78 -19.02 0.52
N ASP A 330 -12.95 -18.08 0.07
CA ASP A 330 -12.41 -18.06 -1.30
C ASP A 330 -10.94 -18.51 -1.30
N LEU A 331 -10.71 -19.78 -1.63
CA LEU A 331 -9.43 -20.46 -1.73
C LEU A 331 -8.99 -20.67 -3.19
N GLU A 332 -9.53 -19.90 -4.14
CA GLU A 332 -9.15 -20.07 -5.55
C GLU A 332 -7.64 -19.93 -5.77
N ASP A 333 -7.07 -20.85 -6.56
CA ASP A 333 -5.64 -20.95 -6.84
C ASP A 333 -4.75 -21.08 -5.57
N ALA A 334 -5.30 -21.42 -4.39
CA ALA A 334 -4.51 -21.59 -3.16
C ALA A 334 -3.72 -22.91 -3.17
N ASN A 335 -2.57 -22.95 -2.48
CA ASN A 335 -1.76 -24.15 -2.32
C ASN A 335 -1.96 -24.75 -0.93
N LEU A 336 -2.66 -25.86 -0.83
CA LEU A 336 -2.95 -26.65 0.38
C LEU A 336 -2.33 -28.07 0.31
N ASN A 337 -1.29 -28.27 -0.49
CA ASN A 337 -0.63 -29.58 -0.58
C ASN A 337 -0.19 -30.06 0.81
N ASP A 338 -0.55 -31.30 1.13
CA ASP A 338 -0.28 -31.98 2.40
C ASP A 338 -0.82 -31.25 3.65
N ALA A 339 -1.76 -30.32 3.47
CA ALA A 339 -2.42 -29.65 4.58
C ALA A 339 -3.38 -30.60 5.32
N ASN A 340 -3.55 -30.39 6.63
CA ASN A 340 -4.54 -31.11 7.41
C ASN A 340 -5.84 -30.31 7.51
N LEU A 341 -6.91 -30.78 6.88
CA LEU A 341 -8.27 -30.22 6.90
C LEU A 341 -9.29 -31.22 7.49
N ASN A 342 -8.85 -32.21 8.28
CA ASN A 342 -9.76 -33.20 8.84
C ASN A 342 -10.87 -32.53 9.67
N ASP A 343 -12.11 -33.00 9.50
CA ASP A 343 -13.33 -32.42 10.09
C ASP A 343 -13.56 -30.92 9.79
N ALA A 344 -12.87 -30.30 8.82
CA ALA A 344 -13.05 -28.88 8.51
C ALA A 344 -14.38 -28.61 7.79
N ASN A 345 -14.97 -27.44 8.03
CA ASN A 345 -16.20 -27.03 7.35
C ASN A 345 -15.88 -26.11 6.17
N LEU A 346 -15.91 -26.65 4.96
CA LEU A 346 -15.69 -25.99 3.67
C LEU A 346 -16.98 -25.86 2.85
N ASN A 347 -18.16 -25.96 3.48
CA ASN A 347 -19.44 -25.84 2.78
C ASN A 347 -19.54 -24.52 2.00
N ASP A 348 -20.00 -24.61 0.75
CA ASP A 348 -20.08 -23.48 -0.18
C ASP A 348 -18.74 -22.74 -0.45
N ALA A 349 -17.58 -23.31 -0.09
CA ALA A 349 -16.28 -22.67 -0.33
C ALA A 349 -15.89 -22.71 -1.81
N ASN A 350 -15.12 -21.71 -2.25
CA ASN A 350 -14.55 -21.68 -3.59
C ASN A 350 -13.10 -22.20 -3.56
N LEU A 351 -12.89 -23.42 -4.02
CA LEU A 351 -11.59 -24.10 -4.12
C LEU A 351 -11.16 -24.30 -5.58
N ARG A 352 -11.72 -23.51 -6.51
CA ARG A 352 -11.40 -23.61 -7.94
C ARG A 352 -9.89 -23.55 -8.15
N ARG A 353 -9.32 -24.53 -8.85
CA ARG A 353 -7.88 -24.64 -9.14
C ARG A 353 -6.97 -24.65 -7.90
N ALA A 354 -7.50 -24.91 -6.71
CA ALA A 354 -6.68 -25.11 -5.52
C ALA A 354 -5.86 -26.40 -5.66
N ASN A 355 -4.66 -26.39 -5.11
CA ASN A 355 -3.83 -27.58 -5.00
C ASN A 355 -4.02 -28.21 -3.61
N LEU A 356 -4.66 -29.36 -3.53
CA LEU A 356 -4.96 -30.14 -2.32
C LEU A 356 -4.32 -31.55 -2.42
N SER A 357 -3.30 -31.73 -3.28
CA SER A 357 -2.62 -33.01 -3.41
C SER A 357 -2.11 -33.50 -2.04
N GLY A 358 -2.38 -34.76 -1.71
CA GLY A 358 -1.98 -35.36 -0.43
C GLY A 358 -2.61 -34.75 0.83
N ALA A 359 -3.55 -33.81 0.70
CA ALA A 359 -4.20 -33.19 1.85
C ALA A 359 -5.08 -34.20 2.59
N ASN A 360 -5.16 -34.07 3.92
CA ASN A 360 -6.11 -34.81 4.74
C ASN A 360 -7.42 -34.03 4.85
N LEU A 361 -8.48 -34.50 4.21
CA LEU A 361 -9.84 -33.97 4.25
C LEU A 361 -10.83 -35.01 4.84
N SER A 362 -10.34 -36.00 5.59
CA SER A 362 -11.19 -37.02 6.22
C SER A 362 -12.28 -36.37 7.09
N GLY A 363 -13.52 -36.79 6.89
CA GLY A 363 -14.70 -36.24 7.56
C GLY A 363 -14.99 -34.75 7.28
N ALA A 364 -14.33 -34.12 6.32
CA ALA A 364 -14.55 -32.71 6.00
C ALA A 364 -15.94 -32.48 5.37
N TYR A 365 -16.53 -31.31 5.65
CA TYR A 365 -17.81 -30.89 5.07
C TYR A 365 -17.54 -29.98 3.86
N LEU A 366 -17.81 -30.47 2.67
CA LEU A 366 -17.57 -29.83 1.37
C LEU A 366 -18.86 -29.69 0.55
N SER A 367 -20.04 -29.78 1.20
CA SER A 367 -21.32 -29.68 0.49
C SER A 367 -21.39 -28.40 -0.34
N ARG A 368 -21.75 -28.56 -1.61
CA ARG A 368 -21.83 -27.48 -2.63
C ARG A 368 -20.54 -26.67 -2.81
N ALA A 369 -19.38 -27.17 -2.39
CA ALA A 369 -18.10 -26.52 -2.64
C ALA A 369 -17.79 -26.50 -4.15
N ASN A 370 -17.12 -25.44 -4.60
CA ASN A 370 -16.64 -25.34 -5.98
C ASN A 370 -15.19 -25.82 -6.05
N LEU A 371 -14.98 -27.06 -6.48
CA LEU A 371 -13.68 -27.73 -6.62
C LEU A 371 -13.25 -27.86 -8.09
N ARG A 372 -13.81 -27.02 -8.98
CA ARG A 372 -13.52 -27.08 -10.41
C ARG A 372 -12.03 -27.01 -10.69
N ARG A 373 -11.50 -28.02 -11.39
CA ARG A 373 -10.08 -28.12 -11.73
C ARG A 373 -9.13 -28.08 -10.52
N ALA A 374 -9.63 -28.39 -9.33
CA ALA A 374 -8.78 -28.57 -8.16
C ALA A 374 -7.92 -29.83 -8.35
N ASN A 375 -6.71 -29.80 -7.80
CA ASN A 375 -5.88 -30.99 -7.69
C ASN A 375 -6.12 -31.63 -6.33
N LEU A 376 -6.70 -32.82 -6.28
CA LEU A 376 -6.95 -33.64 -5.08
C LEU A 376 -6.20 -34.98 -5.19
N SER A 377 -5.17 -35.07 -6.04
CA SER A 377 -4.44 -36.31 -6.26
C SER A 377 -3.87 -36.85 -4.94
N GLY A 378 -4.19 -38.09 -4.60
CA GLY A 378 -3.74 -38.74 -3.36
C GLY A 378 -4.27 -38.13 -2.07
N ALA A 379 -5.27 -37.25 -2.12
CA ALA A 379 -5.89 -36.70 -0.92
C ALA A 379 -6.71 -37.76 -0.18
N ASP A 380 -6.79 -37.66 1.15
CA ASP A 380 -7.70 -38.45 1.98
C ASP A 380 -9.02 -37.70 2.11
N LEU A 381 -10.07 -38.18 1.47
CA LEU A 381 -11.45 -37.67 1.54
C LEU A 381 -12.38 -38.69 2.22
N SER A 382 -11.83 -39.63 3.00
CA SER A 382 -12.62 -40.68 3.64
C SER A 382 -13.72 -40.08 4.52
N GLY A 383 -14.95 -40.53 4.31
CA GLY A 383 -16.14 -40.03 5.01
C GLY A 383 -16.48 -38.56 4.80
N ALA A 384 -15.86 -37.86 3.84
CA ALA A 384 -16.15 -36.45 3.57
C ALA A 384 -17.55 -36.26 2.93
N ASP A 385 -18.21 -35.15 3.25
CA ASP A 385 -19.47 -34.75 2.61
C ASP A 385 -19.18 -33.84 1.41
N LEU A 386 -19.21 -34.39 0.20
CA LEU A 386 -19.06 -33.69 -1.09
C LEU A 386 -20.43 -33.49 -1.77
N SER A 387 -21.54 -33.58 -1.04
CA SER A 387 -22.88 -33.56 -1.63
C SER A 387 -23.13 -32.27 -2.41
N GLY A 388 -23.51 -32.42 -3.68
CA GLY A 388 -23.75 -31.30 -4.60
C GLY A 388 -22.52 -30.46 -4.95
N ALA A 389 -21.29 -30.88 -4.63
CA ALA A 389 -20.07 -30.16 -5.00
C ALA A 389 -19.85 -30.13 -6.52
N ASP A 390 -19.15 -29.11 -7.02
CA ASP A 390 -18.71 -29.04 -8.42
C ASP A 390 -17.25 -29.49 -8.53
N LEU A 391 -17.04 -30.73 -8.94
CA LEU A 391 -15.75 -31.38 -9.16
C LEU A 391 -15.36 -31.38 -10.64
N SER A 392 -15.98 -30.53 -11.48
CA SER A 392 -15.72 -30.60 -12.92
C SER A 392 -14.25 -30.34 -13.27
N GLY A 393 -13.64 -31.31 -13.95
CA GLY A 393 -12.23 -31.33 -14.30
C GLY A 393 -11.25 -31.45 -13.14
N ALA A 394 -11.71 -31.82 -11.93
CA ALA A 394 -10.83 -32.04 -10.79
C ALA A 394 -9.99 -33.32 -10.97
N ASP A 395 -8.76 -33.31 -10.46
CA ASP A 395 -7.90 -34.49 -10.39
C ASP A 395 -8.11 -35.17 -9.04
N LEU A 396 -8.76 -36.33 -9.01
CA LEU A 396 -8.96 -37.17 -7.82
C LEU A 396 -8.10 -38.44 -7.91
N SER A 397 -7.08 -38.47 -8.77
CA SER A 397 -6.28 -39.68 -9.00
C SER A 397 -5.64 -40.17 -7.70
N GLY A 398 -5.85 -41.45 -7.38
CA GLY A 398 -5.35 -42.07 -6.16
C GLY A 398 -5.92 -41.53 -4.84
N ALA A 399 -6.94 -40.67 -4.86
CA ALA A 399 -7.59 -40.16 -3.64
C ALA A 399 -8.36 -41.27 -2.90
N ASP A 400 -8.42 -41.20 -1.57
CA ASP A 400 -9.29 -42.06 -0.77
C ASP A 400 -10.66 -41.40 -0.64
N LEU A 401 -11.68 -41.95 -1.31
CA LEU A 401 -13.07 -41.48 -1.22
C LEU A 401 -13.94 -42.48 -0.43
N SER A 402 -13.32 -43.35 0.38
CA SER A 402 -14.05 -44.39 1.09
C SER A 402 -15.13 -43.79 2.01
N GLY A 403 -16.37 -44.24 1.87
CA GLY A 403 -17.52 -43.73 2.61
C GLY A 403 -17.89 -42.26 2.35
N ALA A 404 -17.24 -41.58 1.40
CA ALA A 404 -17.54 -40.17 1.08
C ALA A 404 -18.93 -40.03 0.42
N ASP A 405 -19.62 -38.92 0.70
CA ASP A 405 -20.90 -38.60 0.07
C ASP A 405 -20.70 -37.66 -1.12
N LEU A 406 -20.74 -38.20 -2.35
CA LEU A 406 -20.71 -37.44 -3.61
C LEU A 406 -22.12 -37.26 -4.22
N SER A 407 -23.19 -37.42 -3.43
CA SER A 407 -24.54 -37.38 -3.97
C SER A 407 -24.84 -36.05 -4.65
N GLY A 408 -25.30 -36.09 -5.91
CA GLY A 408 -25.60 -34.88 -6.68
C GLY A 408 -24.41 -34.05 -7.15
N ALA A 409 -23.17 -34.46 -6.87
CA ALA A 409 -21.95 -33.75 -7.29
C ALA A 409 -21.77 -33.75 -8.82
N ASP A 410 -21.17 -32.71 -9.39
CA ASP A 410 -20.81 -32.67 -10.82
C ASP A 410 -19.38 -33.20 -11.03
N LEU A 411 -19.27 -34.39 -11.64
CA LEU A 411 -18.01 -35.09 -11.90
C LEU A 411 -17.56 -34.97 -13.37
N SER A 412 -18.09 -33.99 -14.12
CA SER A 412 -17.75 -33.80 -15.54
C SER A 412 -16.24 -33.74 -15.78
N GLY A 413 -15.68 -34.76 -16.41
CA GLY A 413 -14.26 -34.81 -16.75
C GLY A 413 -13.31 -34.84 -15.56
N ALA A 414 -13.80 -35.20 -14.36
CA ALA A 414 -12.94 -35.47 -13.21
C ALA A 414 -12.12 -36.76 -13.44
N ASP A 415 -10.87 -36.80 -12.98
CA ASP A 415 -10.03 -37.99 -13.05
C ASP A 415 -10.17 -38.80 -11.76
N LEU A 416 -10.75 -40.00 -11.83
CA LEU A 416 -10.91 -40.93 -10.70
C LEU A 416 -9.90 -42.08 -10.72
N SER A 417 -8.86 -42.00 -11.56
CA SER A 417 -7.91 -43.10 -11.78
C SER A 417 -7.25 -43.54 -10.47
N GLY A 418 -7.50 -44.79 -10.07
CA GLY A 418 -6.95 -45.38 -8.85
C GLY A 418 -7.50 -44.84 -7.53
N ALA A 419 -8.51 -43.95 -7.56
CA ALA A 419 -9.20 -43.48 -6.37
C ALA A 419 -9.95 -44.63 -5.68
N ASP A 420 -10.07 -44.63 -4.35
CA ASP A 420 -10.80 -45.66 -3.62
C ASP A 420 -12.27 -45.26 -3.43
N LEU A 421 -13.21 -46.01 -4.01
CA LEU A 421 -14.65 -45.75 -3.91
C LEU A 421 -15.38 -46.69 -2.95
N GLU A 422 -14.67 -47.43 -2.07
CA GLU A 422 -15.32 -48.33 -1.11
C GLU A 422 -16.41 -47.60 -0.30
N ASP A 423 -17.66 -48.08 -0.35
CA ASP A 423 -18.83 -47.50 0.33
C ASP A 423 -19.16 -46.03 -0.01
N ALA A 424 -18.53 -45.44 -1.03
CA ALA A 424 -18.82 -44.07 -1.46
C ALA A 424 -20.26 -43.93 -1.99
N TYR A 425 -20.91 -42.79 -1.75
CA TYR A 425 -22.27 -42.51 -2.22
C TYR A 425 -22.23 -41.64 -3.48
N LEU A 426 -22.56 -42.19 -4.64
CA LEU A 426 -22.60 -41.50 -5.93
C LEU A 426 -24.02 -41.39 -6.50
N SER A 427 -25.04 -41.46 -5.63
CA SER A 427 -26.44 -41.32 -6.05
C SER A 427 -26.69 -39.92 -6.63
N ASN A 428 -27.33 -39.85 -7.79
CA ASN A 428 -27.58 -38.64 -8.57
C ASN A 428 -26.31 -37.86 -8.98
N ALA A 429 -25.13 -38.48 -8.94
CA ALA A 429 -23.90 -37.84 -9.42
C ALA A 429 -24.05 -37.45 -10.90
N LYS A 430 -23.73 -36.20 -11.21
CA LYS A 430 -23.96 -35.60 -12.52
C LYS A 430 -22.76 -35.84 -13.42
N LYS A 431 -23.05 -36.20 -14.68
CA LYS A 431 -22.08 -36.40 -15.76
C LYS A 431 -20.95 -37.39 -15.43
N LEU A 432 -21.22 -38.33 -14.53
CA LEU A 432 -20.35 -39.47 -14.24
C LEU A 432 -20.41 -40.48 -15.39
N THR A 433 -19.25 -40.94 -15.86
CA THR A 433 -19.15 -41.95 -16.93
C THR A 433 -18.72 -43.31 -16.40
N LEU A 434 -18.98 -44.37 -17.18
CA LEU A 434 -18.55 -45.73 -16.84
C LEU A 434 -17.02 -45.85 -16.79
N ASP A 435 -16.30 -45.18 -17.69
CA ASP A 435 -14.84 -45.23 -17.74
C ASP A 435 -14.21 -44.55 -16.52
N GLN A 436 -14.76 -43.41 -16.09
CA GLN A 436 -14.33 -42.74 -14.87
C GLN A 436 -14.45 -43.68 -13.66
N VAL A 437 -15.62 -44.31 -13.49
CA VAL A 437 -15.87 -45.22 -12.36
C VAL A 437 -14.98 -46.46 -12.39
N LYS A 438 -14.87 -47.11 -13.56
CA LYS A 438 -14.08 -48.34 -13.72
C LYS A 438 -12.57 -48.11 -13.63
N SER A 439 -12.10 -46.86 -13.75
CA SER A 439 -10.70 -46.50 -13.51
C SER A 439 -10.35 -46.44 -12.01
N ALA A 440 -11.35 -46.36 -11.14
CA ALA A 440 -11.19 -46.32 -9.69
C ALA A 440 -11.02 -47.74 -9.10
N LYS A 441 -10.65 -47.82 -7.83
CA LYS A 441 -10.60 -49.04 -7.03
C LYS A 441 -11.91 -49.19 -6.26
N ASN A 442 -12.27 -50.44 -5.94
CA ASN A 442 -13.45 -50.77 -5.12
C ASN A 442 -14.77 -50.17 -5.64
N TRP A 443 -14.84 -49.81 -6.92
CA TRP A 443 -15.98 -49.11 -7.50
C TRP A 443 -17.26 -49.97 -7.46
N GLU A 444 -17.14 -51.30 -7.43
CA GLU A 444 -18.27 -52.23 -7.31
C GLU A 444 -18.99 -52.11 -5.95
N LYS A 445 -18.28 -51.64 -4.91
CA LYS A 445 -18.79 -51.48 -3.55
C LYS A 445 -19.47 -50.12 -3.31
N ALA A 446 -19.30 -49.17 -4.22
CA ALA A 446 -19.95 -47.87 -4.11
C ALA A 446 -21.46 -47.96 -4.35
N LYS A 447 -22.18 -46.95 -3.86
CA LYS A 447 -23.63 -46.81 -3.95
C LYS A 447 -23.97 -45.89 -5.12
N TYR A 448 -24.78 -46.38 -6.06
CA TYR A 448 -25.19 -45.65 -7.25
C TYR A 448 -26.71 -45.70 -7.40
N ASP A 449 -27.26 -44.82 -8.25
CA ASP A 449 -28.65 -44.93 -8.67
C ASP A 449 -28.90 -46.25 -9.43
N LYS A 450 -30.12 -46.78 -9.32
CA LYS A 450 -30.52 -48.05 -9.94
C LYS A 450 -30.14 -48.12 -11.43
N GLU A 451 -30.50 -47.10 -12.21
CA GLU A 451 -30.21 -47.06 -13.65
C GLU A 451 -28.71 -47.08 -13.97
N PHE A 452 -27.87 -46.48 -13.11
CA PHE A 452 -26.42 -46.46 -13.31
C PHE A 452 -25.78 -47.79 -12.88
N ARG A 453 -26.30 -48.44 -11.83
CA ARG A 453 -25.91 -49.81 -11.44
C ARG A 453 -26.15 -50.81 -12.56
N GLU A 454 -27.31 -50.73 -13.21
CA GLU A 454 -27.64 -51.56 -14.38
C GLU A 454 -26.61 -51.38 -15.51
N LYS A 455 -26.23 -50.14 -15.82
CA LYS A 455 -25.18 -49.84 -16.82
C LYS A 455 -23.80 -50.35 -16.44
N LEU A 456 -23.51 -50.45 -15.14
CA LEU A 456 -22.27 -51.04 -14.63
C LEU A 456 -22.30 -52.58 -14.65
N GLY A 457 -23.46 -53.21 -14.86
CA GLY A 457 -23.63 -54.66 -14.80
C GLY A 457 -23.63 -55.21 -13.36
N LEU A 458 -23.94 -54.37 -12.37
CA LEU A 458 -24.05 -54.77 -10.98
C LEU A 458 -25.44 -55.36 -10.70
N PRO A 459 -25.55 -56.33 -9.77
CA PRO A 459 -26.85 -56.86 -9.37
C PRO A 459 -27.72 -55.77 -8.74
N ASP A 460 -29.05 -55.95 -8.85
CA ASP A 460 -30.02 -55.14 -8.12
C ASP A 460 -29.69 -55.16 -6.62
N SER A 461 -29.59 -53.96 -6.04
CA SER A 461 -29.21 -53.72 -4.64
C SER A 461 -30.30 -54.07 -3.65
#